data_AF-C3NEI1-F1
#
_entry.id   AF-C3NEI1-F1
#
_cell.length_a   1.000
_cell.length_b   1.000
_cell.length_c   1.000
_cell.angle_alpha   90.00
_cell.angle_beta   90.00
_cell.angle_gamma   90.00
#
_symmetry.space_group_name_H-M   'P 1'
#
loop_
_entity.id
_entity.type
_entity.pdbx_description
1 polymer ?
#
loop_
_entity_poly.entity_id
_entity_poly.type
_entity_poly.pdbx_seq_one_letter_code
_entity_poly.pdbx_strand_id
1 'polypeptide(L)'
;MDQKWQIQPRVFLSPGNIITVQISRGNSITLEVVGVLSPSGANPLFNSETSIFLPLGEAMAILNRTSYSELIVEAQSVNDVNNVVNLIGEIYGTQFSVISVQQLINTVSTITSGFSFLLISVASISLFVGAVGIMAIMLSRVYQKIREIGIMKTVGLTTRDILLVFLVESGIIGLIGGIVGVLVGLVGTSFIDLLSAITS
;
A
#
# COMPACT_ATOMS: atom_id res chain seq x y z
N MET A 1 -30.65 -4.49 -15.23
CA MET A 1 -29.90 -3.56 -14.35
C MET A 1 -28.44 -4.00 -14.43
N ASP A 2 -27.74 -3.92 -15.55
CA ASP A 2 -27.38 -2.75 -16.39
C ASP A 2 -26.55 -1.71 -15.63
N GLN A 3 -25.27 -2.04 -15.43
CA GLN A 3 -24.23 -1.11 -14.97
C GLN A 3 -23.23 -0.92 -16.12
N LYS A 4 -23.43 0.22 -16.79
CA LYS A 4 -22.67 0.72 -17.93
C LYS A 4 -21.34 1.28 -17.43
N TRP A 5 -20.26 0.53 -17.60
CA TRP A 5 -18.91 1.08 -17.51
C TRP A 5 -18.51 1.63 -18.90
N GLN A 6 -18.73 2.94 -19.07
CA GLN A 6 -18.39 3.69 -20.26
C GLN A 6 -16.94 4.17 -20.20
N ILE A 7 -16.09 3.57 -21.04
CA ILE A 7 -14.84 4.19 -21.52
C ILE A 7 -14.90 4.06 -23.06
N GLN A 8 -14.91 5.19 -23.77
CA GLN A 8 -14.96 5.23 -25.24
C GLN A 8 -13.63 4.81 -25.89
N PRO A 9 -13.64 4.32 -27.15
CA PRO A 9 -14.45 3.26 -27.70
C PRO A 9 -13.69 1.93 -27.55
N ARG A 10 -14.23 1.00 -26.75
CA ARG A 10 -13.77 -0.40 -26.80
C ARG A 10 -14.03 -0.93 -28.21
N VAL A 11 -12.99 -1.02 -29.03
CA VAL A 11 -13.03 -1.90 -30.19
C VAL A 11 -13.21 -3.30 -29.62
N PHE A 12 -14.41 -3.87 -29.76
CA PHE A 12 -14.69 -5.26 -29.37
C PHE A 12 -13.94 -6.16 -30.34
N LEU A 13 -12.66 -6.36 -30.07
CA LEU A 13 -11.82 -7.27 -30.82
C LEU A 13 -12.23 -8.68 -30.38
N SER A 14 -12.69 -9.47 -31.35
CA SER A 14 -12.84 -10.92 -31.18
C SER A 14 -11.75 -11.59 -32.02
N PRO A 15 -11.33 -12.81 -31.67
CA PRO A 15 -10.48 -13.60 -32.54
C PRO A 15 -11.09 -13.69 -33.95
N GLY A 16 -10.30 -13.40 -34.99
CA GLY A 16 -10.73 -13.31 -36.40
C GLY A 16 -11.06 -11.90 -36.90
N ASN A 17 -11.07 -10.88 -36.03
CA ASN A 17 -11.22 -9.50 -36.48
C ASN A 17 -9.95 -9.01 -37.19
N ILE A 18 -10.14 -8.29 -38.30
CA ILE A 18 -9.06 -7.60 -38.99
C ILE A 18 -8.98 -6.16 -38.48
N ILE A 19 -7.80 -5.74 -38.02
CA ILE A 19 -7.53 -4.38 -37.55
C ILE A 19 -6.48 -3.70 -38.41
N THR A 20 -6.71 -2.44 -38.74
CA THR A 20 -5.72 -1.60 -39.41
C THR A 20 -4.99 -0.77 -38.37
N VAL A 21 -3.72 -1.08 -38.14
CA VAL A 21 -2.88 -0.33 -37.22
C VAL A 21 -2.08 0.70 -38.02
N GLN A 22 -2.24 1.97 -37.65
CA GLN A 22 -1.46 3.07 -38.20
C GLN A 22 -0.14 3.18 -37.44
N ILE A 23 0.97 3.02 -38.15
CA ILE A 23 2.31 3.16 -37.57
C ILE A 23 2.75 4.62 -37.73
N SER A 24 3.62 5.09 -36.82
CA SER A 24 4.12 6.47 -36.68
C SER A 24 4.92 7.04 -37.88
N ARG A 25 4.66 6.58 -39.11
CA ARG A 25 5.26 7.05 -40.37
C ARG A 25 4.26 7.09 -41.55
N GLY A 26 2.96 7.06 -41.27
CA GLY A 26 1.91 7.07 -42.31
C GLY A 26 1.74 5.75 -43.06
N ASN A 27 2.36 4.68 -42.58
CA ASN A 27 2.21 3.34 -43.13
C ASN A 27 1.12 2.59 -42.35
N SER A 28 0.16 2.02 -43.07
CA SER A 28 -0.97 1.29 -42.51
C SER A 28 -0.76 -0.20 -42.76
N ILE A 29 -0.79 -0.99 -41.68
CA ILE A 29 -0.72 -2.45 -41.79
C ILE A 29 -2.03 -3.05 -41.31
N THR A 30 -2.39 -4.15 -41.95
CA THR A 30 -3.61 -4.90 -41.64
C THR A 30 -3.20 -6.16 -40.90
N LEU A 31 -3.70 -6.35 -39.68
CA LEU A 31 -3.38 -7.47 -38.80
C LEU A 31 -4.65 -8.21 -38.43
N GLU A 32 -4.57 -9.53 -38.32
CA GLU A 32 -5.65 -10.36 -37.81
C GLU A 32 -5.47 -10.57 -36.30
N VAL A 33 -6.57 -10.42 -35.56
CA VAL A 33 -6.59 -10.68 -34.11
C VAL A 33 -6.70 -12.19 -33.89
N VAL A 34 -5.65 -12.81 -33.38
CA VAL A 34 -5.64 -14.26 -33.07
C VAL A 34 -6.20 -14.53 -31.66
N GLY A 35 -6.10 -13.55 -30.75
CA GLY A 35 -6.54 -13.70 -29.37
C GLY A 35 -6.62 -12.38 -28.62
N VAL A 36 -7.42 -12.35 -27.55
CA VAL A 36 -7.54 -11.22 -26.63
C VAL A 36 -7.14 -11.70 -25.24
N LEU A 37 -6.15 -11.03 -24.66
CA LEU A 37 -5.70 -11.33 -23.31
C LEU A 37 -6.75 -10.83 -22.30
N SER A 38 -6.95 -11.62 -21.25
CA SER A 38 -7.73 -11.14 -20.10
C SER A 38 -7.00 -9.97 -19.44
N PRO A 39 -7.71 -9.01 -18.86
CA PRO A 39 -7.08 -7.96 -18.06
C PRO A 39 -6.32 -8.61 -16.89
N SER A 40 -5.02 -8.78 -17.06
CA SER A 40 -4.09 -9.02 -15.96
C SER A 40 -3.93 -7.66 -15.30
N GLY A 41 -4.29 -7.54 -14.01
CA GLY A 41 -4.36 -6.27 -13.27
C GLY A 41 -3.10 -5.41 -13.37
N ALA A 42 -3.19 -4.18 -12.89
CA ALA A 42 -2.15 -3.15 -13.05
C ALA A 42 -0.74 -3.70 -12.85
N ASN A 43 0.00 -3.88 -13.95
CA ASN A 43 1.39 -4.31 -13.93
C ASN A 43 2.26 -3.04 -13.97
N PRO A 44 3.05 -2.74 -12.92
CA PRO A 44 3.87 -1.54 -12.90
C PRO A 44 4.90 -1.47 -14.04
N LEU A 45 5.23 -2.61 -14.65
CA LEU A 45 6.19 -2.71 -15.75
C LEU A 45 5.53 -2.55 -17.12
N PHE A 46 4.26 -2.90 -17.26
CA PHE A 46 3.56 -2.88 -18.55
C PHE A 46 2.16 -2.34 -18.40
N ASN A 47 1.81 -1.34 -19.22
CA ASN A 47 0.42 -0.96 -19.39
C ASN A 47 -0.27 -2.00 -20.30
N SER A 48 -0.91 -2.99 -19.69
CA SER A 48 -1.60 -4.09 -20.38
C SER A 48 -2.89 -3.64 -21.08
N GLU A 49 -3.40 -2.44 -20.79
CA GLU A 49 -4.72 -2.01 -21.28
C GLU A 49 -4.70 -1.46 -22.72
N THR A 50 -3.53 -1.08 -23.25
CA THR A 50 -3.39 -0.57 -24.64
C THR A 50 -2.16 -1.15 -25.34
N SER A 51 -1.89 -2.44 -25.12
CA SER A 51 -0.74 -3.14 -25.72
C SER A 51 -1.19 -4.20 -26.73
N ILE A 52 -0.57 -4.20 -27.92
CA ILE A 52 -0.77 -5.23 -28.95
C ILE A 52 0.47 -6.13 -28.94
N PHE A 53 0.26 -7.45 -28.84
CA PHE A 53 1.34 -8.43 -28.90
C PHE A 53 1.46 -8.96 -30.33
N LEU A 54 2.66 -8.89 -30.90
CA LEU A 54 2.98 -9.43 -32.22
C LEU A 54 4.20 -10.35 -32.12
N PRO A 55 4.32 -11.37 -32.99
CA PRO A 55 5.55 -12.10 -33.18
C PRO A 55 6.71 -11.15 -33.49
N LEU A 56 7.85 -11.34 -32.81
CA LEU A 56 8.97 -10.42 -32.88
C LEU A 56 9.53 -10.24 -34.30
N GLY A 57 9.58 -11.31 -35.10
CA GLY A 57 10.03 -11.26 -36.49
C GLY A 57 9.18 -10.35 -37.37
N GLU A 58 7.86 -10.42 -37.21
CA GLU A 58 6.90 -9.57 -37.93
C GLU A 58 7.01 -8.12 -37.46
N ALA A 59 7.06 -7.90 -36.15
CA ALA A 59 7.20 -6.57 -35.58
C ALA A 59 8.48 -5.87 -36.05
N MET A 60 9.62 -6.56 -36.12
CA MET A 60 10.89 -6.00 -36.61
C MET A 60 10.84 -5.67 -38.11
N ALA A 61 10.25 -6.55 -38.93
CA ALA A 61 10.07 -6.32 -40.36
C ALA A 61 9.16 -5.12 -40.64
N ILE A 62 8.05 -5.03 -39.90
CA ILE A 62 7.06 -3.95 -40.00
C ILE A 62 7.64 -2.59 -39.55
N LEU A 63 8.37 -2.58 -38.43
CA LEU A 63 8.93 -1.36 -37.86
C LEU A 63 10.26 -0.94 -38.52
N ASN A 64 10.77 -1.76 -39.45
CA ASN A 64 12.09 -1.61 -40.07
C ASN A 64 13.18 -1.36 -39.03
N ARG A 65 13.19 -2.17 -37.96
CA ARG A 65 14.14 -2.10 -36.86
C ARG A 65 14.97 -3.38 -36.81
N THR A 66 16.29 -3.23 -36.71
CA THR A 66 17.24 -4.34 -36.57
C THR A 66 17.78 -4.50 -35.15
N SER A 67 17.33 -3.66 -34.21
CA SER A 67 17.80 -3.65 -32.82
C SER A 67 16.67 -3.92 -31.85
N TYR A 68 16.96 -4.73 -30.83
CA TYR A 68 16.05 -5.01 -29.73
C TYR A 68 15.96 -3.79 -28.80
N SER A 69 14.76 -3.49 -28.32
CA SER A 69 14.53 -2.37 -27.39
C SER A 69 14.53 -2.81 -25.93
N GLU A 70 14.12 -4.05 -25.66
CA GLU A 70 13.99 -4.59 -24.31
C GLU A 70 14.16 -6.11 -24.37
N LEU A 71 14.80 -6.68 -23.35
CA LEU A 71 14.95 -8.13 -23.18
C LEU A 71 14.41 -8.49 -21.80
N ILE A 72 13.35 -9.30 -21.77
CA ILE A 72 12.78 -9.81 -20.54
C ILE A 72 13.44 -11.17 -20.27
N VAL A 73 14.05 -11.30 -19.10
CA VAL A 73 14.69 -12.54 -18.66
C VAL A 73 13.95 -13.02 -17.41
N GLU A 74 13.39 -14.21 -17.48
CA GLU A 74 12.76 -14.86 -16.34
C GLU A 74 13.80 -15.72 -15.62
N ALA A 75 14.09 -15.39 -14.35
CA ALA A 75 14.95 -16.21 -13.52
C ALA A 75 14.15 -17.41 -12.97
N GLN A 76 14.79 -18.57 -12.87
CA GLN A 76 14.16 -19.78 -12.32
C GLN A 76 13.82 -19.67 -10.83
N SER A 77 14.47 -18.75 -10.12
CA SER A 77 14.28 -18.51 -8.69
C SER A 77 14.50 -17.03 -8.36
N VAL A 78 13.76 -16.54 -7.36
CA VAL A 78 13.87 -15.17 -6.83
C VAL A 78 15.28 -14.90 -6.30
N ASN A 79 15.94 -15.91 -5.72
CA ASN A 79 17.29 -15.78 -5.16
C ASN A 79 18.37 -15.61 -6.23
N ASP A 80 18.10 -16.05 -7.46
CA ASP A 80 19.05 -15.98 -8.57
C ASP A 80 18.94 -14.67 -9.34
N VAL A 81 17.89 -13.88 -9.12
CA VAL A 81 17.66 -12.60 -9.81
C VAL A 81 18.87 -11.67 -9.65
N ASN A 82 19.39 -11.51 -8.44
CA ASN A 82 20.56 -10.65 -8.20
C ASN A 82 21.83 -11.19 -8.86
N ASN A 83 22.01 -12.52 -8.88
CA ASN A 83 23.15 -13.15 -9.54
C ASN A 83 23.08 -12.95 -11.06
N VAL A 84 21.90 -13.11 -11.66
CA VAL A 84 21.65 -12.89 -13.09
C VAL A 84 21.87 -11.42 -13.45
N VAL A 85 21.38 -10.48 -12.64
CA VAL A 85 21.60 -9.04 -12.84
C VAL A 85 23.10 -8.71 -12.83
N ASN A 86 23.85 -9.25 -11.87
CA ASN A 86 25.29 -9.03 -11.77
C ASN A 86 26.05 -9.63 -12.95
N LEU A 87 25.72 -10.86 -13.36
CA LEU A 87 26.33 -11.51 -14.53
C LEU A 87 26.06 -10.74 -15.83
N ILE A 88 24.84 -10.24 -16.02
CA ILE A 88 24.49 -9.40 -17.19
C ILE A 88 25.29 -8.10 -17.15
N GLY A 89 25.42 -7.47 -15.99
CA GLY A 89 26.23 -6.27 -15.80
C GLY A 89 27.73 -6.50 -16.06
N GLU A 90 28.25 -7.68 -15.74
CA GLU A 90 29.64 -8.05 -15.98
C GLU A 90 29.92 -8.35 -17.46
N ILE A 91 29.00 -9.04 -18.15
CA ILE A 91 29.15 -9.42 -19.57
C ILE A 91 28.91 -8.24 -20.52
N TYR A 92 27.90 -7.41 -20.22
CA TYR A 92 27.44 -6.35 -21.13
C TYR A 92 27.79 -4.92 -20.66
N GLY A 93 28.41 -4.77 -19.49
CA GLY A 93 28.82 -3.48 -18.92
C GLY A 93 27.65 -2.56 -18.54
N THR A 94 27.96 -1.27 -18.30
CA THR A 94 26.99 -0.25 -17.88
C THR A 94 26.10 0.28 -19.01
N GLN A 95 26.16 -0.30 -20.20
CA GLN A 95 25.40 0.15 -21.37
C GLN A 95 23.92 -0.27 -21.33
N PHE A 96 23.55 -1.16 -20.40
CA PHE A 96 22.19 -1.64 -20.22
C PHE A 96 21.66 -1.27 -18.84
N SER A 97 20.46 -0.70 -18.79
CA SER A 97 19.73 -0.49 -17.54
C SER A 97 18.98 -1.77 -17.21
N VAL A 98 19.50 -2.54 -16.26
CA VAL A 98 18.85 -3.75 -15.78
C VAL A 98 17.90 -3.38 -14.65
N ILE A 99 16.60 -3.54 -14.87
CA ILE A 99 15.56 -3.31 -13.87
C ILE A 99 15.06 -4.67 -13.39
N SER A 100 15.30 -5.00 -12.12
CA SER A 100 14.77 -6.24 -11.53
C SER A 100 13.44 -6.00 -10.83
N VAL A 101 12.53 -6.97 -10.92
CA VAL A 101 11.27 -6.96 -10.16
C VAL A 101 11.53 -6.88 -8.66
N GLN A 102 12.63 -7.51 -8.18
CA GLN A 102 13.02 -7.48 -6.78
C GLN A 102 13.36 -6.06 -6.30
N GLN A 103 14.03 -5.24 -7.12
CA GLN A 103 14.35 -3.86 -6.78
C GLN A 103 13.07 -3.01 -6.66
N LEU A 104 12.08 -3.24 -7.52
CA LEU A 104 10.78 -2.57 -7.43
C LEU A 104 10.04 -2.96 -6.13
N ILE A 105 9.98 -4.26 -5.81
CA ILE A 105 9.38 -4.75 -4.56
C ILE A 105 10.08 -4.15 -3.35
N ASN A 106 11.41 -4.12 -3.34
CA ASN A 106 12.20 -3.55 -2.24
C ASN A 106 11.93 -2.05 -2.09
N THR A 107 11.80 -1.32 -3.20
CA THR A 107 11.50 0.12 -3.19
C THR A 107 10.11 0.38 -2.59
N VAL A 108 9.09 -0.34 -3.07
CA VAL A 108 7.72 -0.23 -2.54
C VAL A 108 7.70 -0.60 -1.05
N SER A 109 8.34 -1.71 -0.67
CA SER A 109 8.44 -2.14 0.72
C SER A 109 9.11 -1.08 1.59
N THR A 110 10.18 -0.45 1.12
CA THR A 110 10.90 0.61 1.84
C THR A 110 10.01 1.84 2.05
N ILE A 111 9.26 2.24 1.03
CA ILE A 111 8.32 3.37 1.12
C ILE A 111 7.20 3.03 2.11
N THR A 112 6.56 1.86 1.97
CA THR A 112 5.47 1.42 2.86
C THR A 112 5.91 1.27 4.31
N SER A 113 7.11 0.72 4.55
CA SER A 113 7.66 0.60 5.90
C SER A 113 8.06 1.97 6.46
N GLY A 114 8.55 2.90 5.64
CA GLY A 114 8.76 4.29 6.01
C GLY A 114 7.47 4.97 6.49
N PHE A 115 6.38 4.85 5.72
CA PHE A 115 5.06 5.34 6.15
C PHE A 115 4.56 4.67 7.42
N SER A 116 4.73 3.35 7.55
CA SER A 116 4.35 2.61 8.76
C SER A 116 5.09 3.15 9.98
N PHE A 117 6.39 3.41 9.86
CA PHE A 117 7.20 3.99 10.94
C PHE A 117 6.75 5.40 11.32
N LEU A 118 6.43 6.24 10.33
CA LEU A 118 5.88 7.58 10.59
C LEU A 118 4.55 7.52 11.34
N LEU A 119 3.63 6.64 10.91
CA LEU A 119 2.33 6.47 11.56
C LEU A 119 2.47 5.96 13.00
N ILE A 120 3.33 4.96 13.23
CA ILE A 120 3.62 4.45 14.58
C ILE A 120 4.25 5.54 15.44
N SER A 121 5.13 6.36 14.88
CA SER A 121 5.77 7.47 15.60
C SER A 121 4.74 8.50 16.06
N VAL A 122 3.86 8.93 15.15
CA VAL A 122 2.77 9.88 15.49
C VAL A 122 1.82 9.25 16.51
N ALA A 123 1.41 7.99 16.32
CA ALA A 123 0.56 7.28 17.26
C ALA A 123 1.20 7.19 18.67
N SER A 124 2.50 6.94 18.74
CA SER A 124 3.25 6.88 20.00
C SER A 124 3.30 8.24 20.70
N ILE A 125 3.52 9.32 19.94
CA ILE A 125 3.48 10.68 20.48
C ILE A 125 2.08 11.02 20.99
N SER A 126 1.03 10.70 20.23
CA SER A 126 -0.36 10.91 20.65
C SER A 126 -0.71 10.13 21.91
N LEU A 127 -0.28 8.87 22.02
CA LEU A 127 -0.44 8.05 23.21
C LEU A 127 0.27 8.68 24.42
N PHE A 128 1.51 9.15 24.22
CA PHE A 128 2.29 9.79 25.27
C PHE A 128 1.63 11.09 25.75
N VAL A 129 1.19 11.96 24.84
CA VAL A 129 0.46 13.19 25.17
C VAL A 129 -0.84 12.88 25.90
N GLY A 130 -1.57 11.84 25.49
CA GLY A 130 -2.75 11.35 26.19
C GLY A 130 -2.45 10.89 27.61
N ALA A 131 -1.37 10.13 27.81
CA ALA A 131 -0.94 9.64 29.12
C ALA A 131 -0.56 10.80 30.08
N VAL A 132 0.16 11.80 29.57
CA VAL A 132 0.48 13.03 30.34
C VAL A 132 -0.80 13.80 30.68
N GLY A 133 -1.76 13.87 29.75
CA GLY A 133 -3.07 14.50 29.99
C GLY A 133 -3.84 13.81 31.12
N ILE A 134 -3.90 12.47 31.12
CA ILE A 134 -4.53 11.69 32.20
C ILE A 134 -3.83 11.97 33.54
N MET A 135 -2.48 11.98 33.55
CA MET A 135 -1.71 12.31 34.75
C MET A 135 -2.05 13.70 35.29
N ALA A 136 -2.17 14.70 34.41
CA ALA A 136 -2.51 16.08 34.80
C ALA A 136 -3.90 16.17 35.43
N ILE A 137 -4.89 15.50 34.85
CA ILE A 137 -6.26 15.44 35.40
C ILE A 137 -6.24 14.76 36.78
N MET A 138 -5.54 13.63 36.89
CA MET A 138 -5.42 12.88 38.14
C MET A 138 -4.79 13.73 39.25
N LEU A 139 -3.70 14.42 38.93
CA LEU A 139 -3.01 15.31 39.86
C LEU A 139 -3.93 16.44 40.33
N SER A 140 -4.69 17.07 39.41
CA SER A 140 -5.67 18.11 39.75
C SER A 140 -6.77 17.60 40.70
N ARG A 141 -7.29 16.39 40.48
CA ARG A 141 -8.29 15.75 41.37
C ARG A 141 -7.74 15.55 42.77
N VAL A 142 -6.49 15.09 42.88
CA VAL A 142 -5.82 14.92 44.18
C VAL A 142 -5.71 16.28 44.88
N TYR A 143 -5.27 17.33 44.18
CA TYR A 143 -5.14 18.68 44.75
C TYR A 143 -6.46 19.23 45.30
N GLN A 144 -7.57 19.00 44.61
CA GLN A 144 -8.90 19.45 45.05
C GLN A 144 -9.39 18.74 46.32
N LYS A 145 -8.91 17.52 46.59
CA LYS A 145 -9.35 16.67 47.71
C LYS A 145 -8.30 16.47 48.81
N ILE A 146 -7.21 17.25 48.82
CA ILE A 146 -6.13 17.13 49.82
C ILE A 146 -6.66 17.17 51.26
N ARG A 147 -7.62 18.05 51.55
CA ARG A 147 -8.19 18.18 52.91
C ARG A 147 -8.94 16.92 53.34
N GLU A 148 -9.70 16.29 52.43
CA GLU A 148 -10.41 15.04 52.69
C GLU A 148 -9.42 13.89 52.95
N ILE A 149 -8.36 13.80 52.14
CA ILE A 149 -7.29 12.80 52.29
C ILE A 149 -6.56 12.95 53.62
N GLY A 150 -6.32 14.19 54.06
CA GLY A 150 -5.71 14.49 55.36
C GLY A 150 -6.53 13.95 56.53
N ILE A 151 -7.85 14.11 56.49
CA ILE A 151 -8.77 13.59 57.51
C ILE A 151 -8.75 12.05 57.51
N MET A 152 -8.81 11.42 56.34
CA MET A 152 -8.74 9.96 56.22
C MET A 152 -7.46 9.36 56.82
N LYS A 153 -6.30 9.99 56.58
CA LYS A 153 -5.03 9.51 57.15
C LYS A 153 -5.02 9.58 58.68
N THR A 154 -5.66 10.58 59.28
CA THR A 154 -5.75 10.68 60.75
C THR A 154 -6.65 9.62 61.38
N VAL A 155 -7.58 9.04 60.60
CA VAL A 155 -8.46 7.93 61.04
C VAL A 155 -7.78 6.56 60.87
N GLY A 156 -6.57 6.51 60.28
CA GLY A 156 -5.75 5.31 60.18
C GLY A 156 -5.64 4.70 58.78
N LEU A 157 -6.18 5.34 57.73
CA LEU A 157 -5.98 4.90 56.35
C LEU A 157 -4.51 5.06 55.94
N THR A 158 -3.93 4.02 55.34
CA THR A 158 -2.55 4.06 54.90
C THR A 158 -2.43 4.77 53.55
N THR A 159 -1.27 5.38 53.29
CA THR A 159 -0.99 6.00 51.97
C THR A 159 -1.08 4.99 50.81
N ARG A 160 -0.85 3.70 51.08
CA ARG A 160 -0.94 2.64 50.08
C ARG A 160 -2.38 2.38 49.64
N ASP A 161 -3.32 2.39 50.58
CA ASP A 161 -4.75 2.18 50.29
C ASP A 161 -5.27 3.28 49.35
N ILE A 162 -4.88 4.52 49.63
CA ILE A 162 -5.24 5.68 48.82
C ILE A 162 -4.62 5.56 47.41
N LEU A 163 -3.35 5.17 47.30
CA LEU A 163 -2.68 4.95 46.01
C LEU A 163 -3.34 3.84 45.19
N LEU A 164 -3.75 2.74 45.82
CA LEU A 164 -4.43 1.63 45.14
C LEU A 164 -5.78 2.05 44.55
N VAL A 165 -6.58 2.83 45.29
CA VAL A 165 -7.84 3.36 44.78
C VAL A 165 -7.62 4.22 43.55
N PHE A 166 -6.64 5.12 43.60
CA PHE A 166 -6.27 5.97 42.47
C PHE A 166 -5.73 5.17 41.27
N LEU A 167 -4.92 4.14 41.51
CA LEU A 167 -4.40 3.27 40.47
C LEU A 167 -5.53 2.50 39.78
N VAL A 168 -6.49 1.98 40.55
CA VAL A 168 -7.67 1.29 40.00
C VAL A 168 -8.57 2.26 39.23
N GLU A 169 -8.83 3.46 39.76
CA GLU A 169 -9.64 4.49 39.08
C GLU A 169 -9.04 4.85 37.72
N SER A 170 -7.75 5.17 37.69
CA SER A 170 -7.02 5.49 36.45
C SER A 170 -6.91 4.29 35.50
N GLY A 171 -6.73 3.09 36.03
CA GLY A 171 -6.75 1.84 35.25
C GLY A 171 -8.09 1.60 34.56
N ILE A 172 -9.21 1.83 35.26
CA ILE A 172 -10.56 1.72 34.69
C ILE A 172 -10.77 2.76 33.58
N ILE A 173 -10.35 4.01 33.80
CA ILE A 173 -10.44 5.07 32.79
C ILE A 173 -9.62 4.70 31.54
N GLY A 174 -8.41 4.16 31.74
CA GLY A 174 -7.56 3.69 30.66
C GLY A 174 -8.17 2.52 29.89
N LEU A 175 -8.75 1.54 30.60
CA LEU A 175 -9.45 0.40 30.00
C LEU A 175 -10.65 0.86 29.15
N ILE A 176 -11.51 1.72 29.69
CA ILE A 176 -12.66 2.27 28.97
C ILE A 176 -12.19 3.05 27.74
N GLY A 177 -11.18 3.91 27.90
CA GLY A 177 -10.60 4.67 26.79
C GLY A 177 -10.03 3.76 25.69
N GLY A 178 -9.35 2.67 26.06
CA GLY A 178 -8.84 1.68 25.13
C GLY A 178 -9.95 0.95 24.37
N ILE A 179 -10.98 0.48 25.07
CA ILE A 179 -12.14 -0.19 24.46
C ILE A 179 -12.85 0.76 23.48
N VAL A 180 -13.12 2.00 23.90
CA VAL A 180 -13.76 3.01 23.04
C VAL A 180 -12.87 3.32 21.83
N GLY A 181 -11.56 3.46 22.02
CA GLY A 181 -10.61 3.70 20.92
C GLY A 181 -10.61 2.58 19.88
N VAL A 182 -10.59 1.31 20.33
CA VAL A 182 -10.67 0.15 19.42
C VAL A 182 -12.00 0.12 18.68
N LEU A 183 -13.12 0.36 19.37
CA LEU A 183 -14.44 0.39 18.74
C LEU A 183 -14.54 1.49 17.67
N VAL A 184 -14.08 2.69 17.97
CA VAL A 184 -14.04 3.80 17.00
C VAL A 184 -13.15 3.44 15.80
N GLY A 185 -12.00 2.79 16.04
CA GLY A 185 -11.12 2.29 14.98
C GLY A 185 -11.83 1.30 14.04
N LEU A 186 -12.52 0.30 14.60
CA LEU A 186 -13.26 -0.71 13.83
C LEU A 186 -14.43 -0.11 13.03
N VAL A 187 -15.13 0.87 13.60
CA VAL A 187 -16.19 1.60 12.89
C VAL A 187 -15.59 2.42 11.76
N GLY A 188 -14.44 3.06 12.00
CA GLY A 188 -13.71 3.82 10.99
C GLY A 188 -13.26 2.96 9.81
N THR A 189 -12.70 1.78 10.05
CA THR A 189 -12.31 0.85 8.96
C THR A 189 -13.51 0.39 8.16
N SER A 190 -14.61 0.02 8.84
CA SER A 190 -15.84 -0.41 8.18
C SER A 190 -16.45 0.69 7.31
N PHE A 191 -16.33 1.95 7.73
CA PHE A 191 -16.80 3.11 6.95
C PHE A 191 -15.97 3.33 5.68
N ILE A 192 -14.66 3.12 5.74
CA ILE A 192 -13.77 3.18 4.57
C ILE A 192 -14.13 2.07 3.58
N ASP A 193 -14.35 0.85 4.07
CA ASP A 193 -14.74 -0.29 3.23
C ASP A 193 -16.06 -0.01 2.49
N LEU A 194 -17.05 0.57 3.18
CA LEU A 194 -18.31 1.00 2.57
C LEU A 194 -18.10 2.04 1.46
N LEU A 195 -17.23 3.03 1.68
CA LEU A 195 -16.92 4.06 0.67
C LEU A 195 -16.23 3.46 -0.55
N SER A 196 -15.34 2.49 -0.34
CA SER A 196 -14.66 1.77 -1.42
C SER A 196 -15.64 0.97 -2.27
N ALA A 197 -16.62 0.32 -1.64
CA ALA A 197 -17.66 -0.45 -2.31
C ALA A 197 -18.63 0.42 -3.12
N ILE A 198 -18.74 1.72 -2.81
CA ILE A 198 -19.55 2.69 -3.58
C ILE A 198 -18.77 3.25 -4.78
N THR A 199 -17.44 3.25 -4.72
CA THR A 199 -16.55 3.77 -5.78
C THR A 199 -16.14 2.68 -6.79
N SER A 200 -16.11 1.41 -6.36
CA SER A 200 -15.96 0.22 -7.23
C SER A 200 -17.24 -0.12 -7.97
#